data_AF-A0A2W6DCA5-F1
#
_entry.id   AF-A0A2W6DCA5-F1
#
_cell.length_a   1.000
_cell.length_b   1.000
_cell.length_c   1.000
_cell.angle_alpha   90.00
_cell.angle_beta   90.00
_cell.angle_gamma   90.00
#
_symmetry.space_group_name_H-M   'P 1'
#
loop_
_entity.id
_entity.type
_entity.pdbx_description
1 polymer ?
#
loop_
_entity_poly.entity_id
_entity_poly.type
_entity_poly.pdbx_seq_one_letter_code
_entity_poly.pdbx_strand_id
1 'polypeptide(L)'
;MLQVHTCVSVHCDRCRDALGGPLLQAHYRTERAALNAAAAQGWPTGPGRRLLCTACAPVLTCQAQGHDFSTWRHPVTTNGQPALSEYRHCWRCCRHESRPATHNHDGGELR
;
A
#
# COMPACT_ATOMS: atom_id res chain seq x y z
N MET A 1 -0.69 36.15 14.96
CA MET A 1 -0.54 35.20 16.08
C MET A 1 -0.67 33.80 15.52
N LEU A 2 0.28 32.89 15.79
CA LEU A 2 0.32 31.55 15.21
C LEU A 2 0.03 30.52 16.31
N GLN A 3 -0.76 29.50 16.00
CA GLN A 3 -1.09 28.42 16.94
C GLN A 3 -0.52 27.10 16.40
N VAL A 4 0.22 26.39 17.24
CA VAL A 4 0.83 25.10 16.90
C VAL A 4 0.10 24.00 17.66
N HIS A 5 -0.21 22.91 16.95
CA HIS A 5 -0.86 21.74 17.54
C HIS A 5 -0.05 20.48 17.23
N THR A 6 0.02 19.57 18.20
CA THR A 6 0.49 18.20 17.96
C THR A 6 -0.70 17.33 17.55
N CYS A 7 -0.49 16.46 16.57
CA CYS A 7 -1.52 15.57 16.04
C CYS A 7 -0.95 14.18 15.75
N VAL A 8 -1.85 13.22 15.59
CA VAL A 8 -1.58 11.83 15.21
C VAL A 8 -2.16 11.60 13.81
N SER A 9 -1.41 10.90 12.97
CA SER A 9 -1.86 10.42 11.66
C SER A 9 -1.59 8.92 11.56
N VAL A 10 -2.41 8.20 10.78
CA VAL A 10 -2.26 6.75 10.56
C VAL A 10 -1.71 6.53 9.16
N HIS A 11 -0.67 5.70 9.06
CA HIS A 11 -0.03 5.33 7.81
C HIS A 11 0.08 3.82 7.70
N CYS A 12 -0.02 3.29 6.48
CA CYS A 12 0.35 1.92 6.23
C CYS A 12 1.87 1.76 6.20
N ASP A 13 2.44 0.83 6.95
CA ASP A 13 3.88 0.56 6.89
C ASP A 13 4.35 0.06 5.52
N ARG A 14 3.47 -0.62 4.77
CA ARG A 14 3.80 -1.24 3.47
C ARG A 14 3.68 -0.27 2.30
N CYS A 15 2.51 0.33 2.09
CA CYS A 15 2.28 1.25 0.97
C CYS A 15 2.50 2.72 1.31
N ARG A 16 2.71 3.06 2.59
CA ARG A 16 2.86 4.45 3.09
C ARG A 16 1.63 5.34 2.92
N ASP A 17 0.51 4.80 2.42
CA ASP A 17 -0.75 5.55 2.33
C ASP A 17 -1.23 5.99 3.71
N ALA A 18 -1.68 7.24 3.78
CA ALA A 18 -2.30 7.80 4.96
C ALA A 18 -3.80 7.45 5.02
N LEU A 19 -4.34 7.38 6.23
CA LEU A 19 -5.79 7.39 6.43
C LEU A 19 -6.38 8.70 5.90
N GLY A 20 -7.39 8.62 5.03
CA GLY A 20 -7.90 9.73 4.21
C GLY A 20 -7.44 9.69 2.74
N GLY A 21 -6.46 8.84 2.41
CA GLY A 21 -5.97 8.63 1.05
C GLY A 21 -4.72 9.43 0.70
N PRO A 22 -4.13 9.23 -0.50
CA PRO A 22 -2.84 9.81 -0.88
C PRO A 22 -2.83 11.34 -1.01
N LEU A 23 -4.00 11.96 -1.16
CA LEU A 23 -4.14 13.42 -1.30
C LEU A 23 -4.60 14.13 -0.01
N LEU A 24 -4.99 13.37 1.01
CA LEU A 24 -5.52 13.92 2.25
C LEU A 24 -5.06 13.09 3.44
N GLN A 25 -4.11 13.65 4.20
CA GLN A 25 -3.74 13.08 5.50
C GLN A 25 -4.72 13.56 6.57
N ALA A 26 -5.47 12.63 7.16
CA ALA A 26 -6.30 12.95 8.31
C ALA A 26 -5.45 13.07 9.59
N HIS A 27 -5.73 14.11 10.37
CA HIS A 27 -5.04 14.40 11.63
C HIS A 27 -6.02 14.29 12.80
N TYR A 28 -5.58 13.62 13.87
CA TYR A 28 -6.39 13.35 15.06
C TYR A 28 -5.67 13.83 16.31
N ARG A 29 -6.43 14.15 17.36
CA ARG A 29 -5.87 14.59 18.64
C ARG A 29 -5.21 13.46 19.44
N THR A 30 -5.65 12.21 19.24
CA THR A 30 -5.15 11.05 20.00
C THR A 30 -5.02 9.82 19.12
N GLU A 31 -4.15 8.89 19.51
CA GLU A 31 -3.98 7.61 18.82
C GLU A 31 -5.29 6.81 18.77
N ARG A 32 -6.01 6.71 19.88
CA ARG A 32 -7.31 6.01 19.94
C ARG A 32 -8.32 6.58 18.95
N ALA A 33 -8.40 7.90 18.81
CA ALA A 33 -9.29 8.53 17.83
C ALA A 33 -8.88 8.18 16.40
N ALA A 34 -7.57 8.14 16.12
CA ALA A 34 -7.03 7.79 14.82
C ALA A 34 -7.31 6.32 14.45
N LEU A 35 -7.12 5.39 15.40
CA LEU A 35 -7.43 3.97 15.22
C LEU A 35 -8.94 3.70 15.05
N ASN A 36 -9.77 4.38 15.83
CA ASN A 36 -11.23 4.30 15.67
C ASN A 36 -11.66 4.83 14.29
N ALA A 37 -11.07 5.92 13.83
CA ALA A 37 -11.35 6.44 12.49
C ALA A 37 -10.90 5.48 11.38
N ALA A 38 -9.74 4.83 11.54
CA ALA A 38 -9.29 3.81 10.59
C ALA A 38 -10.29 2.64 10.50
N ALA A 39 -10.73 2.13 11.65
CA ALA A 39 -11.76 1.08 11.70
C ALA A 39 -13.09 1.54 11.09
N ALA A 40 -13.52 2.77 11.37
CA ALA A 40 -14.75 3.35 10.80
C ALA A 40 -14.65 3.57 9.28
N GLN A 41 -13.45 3.82 8.75
CA GLN A 41 -13.19 3.85 7.30
C GLN A 41 -12.98 2.46 6.68
N GLY A 42 -13.26 1.39 7.43
CA GLY A 42 -13.27 0.02 6.91
C GLY A 42 -11.89 -0.62 6.80
N TRP A 43 -10.86 -0.10 7.48
CA TRP A 43 -9.59 -0.81 7.60
C TRP A 43 -9.83 -2.11 8.38
N PRO A 44 -9.64 -3.30 7.78
CA PRO A 44 -9.96 -4.55 8.45
C PRO A 44 -8.91 -4.91 9.49
N THR A 45 -9.30 -5.73 10.45
CA THR A 45 -8.40 -6.30 11.45
C THR A 45 -7.80 -7.61 10.93
N GLY A 46 -6.47 -7.64 10.81
CA GLY A 46 -5.70 -8.83 10.45
C GLY A 46 -5.30 -9.71 11.65
N PRO A 47 -4.46 -10.73 11.40
CA PRO A 47 -3.89 -11.57 12.45
C PRO A 47 -3.21 -10.74 13.55
N GLY A 48 -3.38 -11.18 14.81
CA GLY A 48 -2.80 -10.47 15.96
C GLY A 48 -3.47 -9.13 16.27
N ARG A 49 -4.70 -8.90 15.82
CA ARG A 49 -5.49 -7.67 16.04
C ARG A 49 -4.85 -6.39 15.48
N ARG A 50 -4.00 -6.53 14.45
CA ARG A 50 -3.40 -5.38 13.76
C ARG A 50 -4.36 -4.86 12.69
N LEU A 51 -4.56 -3.55 12.62
CA LEU A 51 -5.29 -2.93 11.51
C LEU A 51 -4.46 -3.04 10.22
N LEU A 52 -5.14 -3.37 9.13
CA LEU A 52 -4.56 -3.43 7.79
C LEU A 52 -5.16 -2.29 6.96
N CYS A 53 -4.34 -1.60 6.17
CA CYS A 53 -4.90 -0.64 5.22
C CYS A 53 -5.74 -1.36 4.17
N THR A 54 -6.81 -0.72 3.71
CA THR A 54 -7.75 -1.33 2.76
C THR A 54 -7.07 -1.73 1.44
N ALA A 55 -6.04 -0.99 1.01
CA ALA A 55 -5.28 -1.29 -0.19
C ALA A 55 -4.44 -2.58 -0.05
N CYS A 56 -3.73 -2.76 1.06
CA CYS A 56 -2.86 -3.93 1.27
C CYS A 56 -3.58 -5.14 1.89
N ALA A 57 -4.72 -4.93 2.56
CA ALA A 57 -5.43 -5.98 3.29
C ALA A 57 -5.73 -7.24 2.45
N PRO A 58 -6.18 -7.14 1.18
CA PRO A 58 -6.45 -8.33 0.37
C PRO A 58 -5.21 -9.19 0.14
N VAL A 59 -4.06 -8.55 -0.13
CA VAL A 59 -2.78 -9.23 -0.38
C VAL A 59 -2.27 -9.88 0.89
N LEU A 60 -2.25 -9.13 2.00
CA LEU A 60 -1.80 -9.61 3.30
C LEU A 60 -2.67 -10.78 3.80
N THR A 61 -3.97 -10.75 3.52
CA THR A 61 -4.89 -11.84 3.86
C THR A 61 -4.58 -13.09 3.05
N CYS A 62 -4.32 -12.97 1.74
CA CYS A 62 -3.92 -14.11 0.91
C CYS A 62 -2.60 -14.73 1.39
N GLN A 63 -1.62 -13.89 1.73
CA GLN A 63 -0.33 -14.34 2.27
C GLN A 63 -0.51 -15.07 3.61
N ALA A 64 -1.34 -14.55 4.51
CA ALA A 64 -1.63 -15.19 5.80
C ALA A 64 -2.37 -16.53 5.66
N GLN A 65 -3.12 -16.73 4.57
CA GLN A 65 -3.76 -18.01 4.23
C GLN A 65 -2.81 -19.00 3.53
N GLY A 66 -1.54 -18.62 3.32
CA GLY A 66 -0.56 -19.47 2.64
C GLY A 66 -0.79 -19.58 1.14
N HIS A 67 -1.45 -18.60 0.52
CA HIS A 67 -1.63 -18.60 -0.93
C HIS A 67 -0.41 -18.02 -1.64
N ASP A 68 0.02 -18.72 -2.69
CA ASP A 68 1.10 -18.25 -3.54
C ASP A 68 0.65 -17.13 -4.47
N PHE A 69 1.52 -16.14 -4.62
CA PHE A 69 1.43 -15.15 -5.67
C PHE A 69 2.37 -15.55 -6.81
N SER A 70 2.01 -15.17 -8.04
CA SER A 70 2.91 -15.27 -9.18
C SER A 70 4.22 -14.53 -8.93
N THR A 71 5.22 -14.83 -9.76
CA THR A 71 6.36 -13.92 -9.93
C THR A 71 5.87 -12.53 -10.33
N TRP A 72 6.67 -11.51 -10.01
CA TRP A 72 6.41 -10.14 -10.47
C TRP A 72 6.51 -10.07 -11.99
N ARG A 73 5.58 -9.35 -12.60
CA ARG A 73 5.48 -9.14 -14.04
C ARG A 73 5.58 -7.65 -14.34
N HIS A 74 6.34 -7.30 -15.37
CA HIS A 74 6.39 -5.96 -15.96
C HIS A 74 5.40 -5.91 -17.12
N PRO A 75 4.24 -5.23 -16.98
CA PRO A 75 3.38 -5.00 -18.11
C PRO A 75 4.04 -4.02 -19.07
N VAL A 76 3.86 -4.25 -20.37
CA VAL A 76 4.20 -3.28 -21.41
C VAL A 76 2.94 -2.52 -21.81
N THR A 77 3.08 -1.21 -22.00
CA THR A 77 2.04 -0.35 -22.53
C THR A 77 1.73 -0.72 -23.98
N THR A 78 0.62 -0.20 -24.53
CA THR A 78 0.24 -0.39 -25.94
C THR A 78 1.34 0.09 -26.92
N ASN A 79 2.21 0.98 -26.47
CA ASN A 79 3.31 1.54 -27.26
C ASN A 79 4.63 0.77 -27.08
N GLY A 80 4.58 -0.41 -26.45
CA GLY A 80 5.76 -1.27 -26.19
C GLY A 80 6.67 -0.78 -25.06
N GLN A 81 6.34 0.33 -24.38
CA GLN A 81 7.13 0.85 -23.27
C GLN A 81 6.81 0.09 -21.97
N PRO A 82 7.80 -0.27 -21.14
CA PRO A 82 7.56 -0.83 -19.81
C PRO A 82 6.69 0.10 -18.97
N ALA A 83 5.71 -0.44 -18.26
CA ALA A 83 4.96 0.32 -17.28
C ALA A 83 5.86 0.72 -16.10
N LEU A 84 5.51 1.84 -15.45
CA LEU A 84 6.20 2.31 -14.24
C LEU A 84 5.90 1.46 -13.00
N SER A 85 5.12 0.39 -13.15
CA SER A 85 4.74 -0.51 -12.07
C SER A 85 4.85 -1.97 -12.49
N GLU A 86 5.23 -2.80 -11.53
CA GLU A 86 5.13 -4.25 -11.62
C GLU A 86 3.86 -4.71 -10.94
N TYR A 87 3.36 -5.87 -11.35
CA TYR A 87 2.27 -6.53 -10.66
C TYR A 87 2.53 -8.02 -10.45
N ARG A 88 1.85 -8.58 -9.47
CA ARG A 88 1.69 -10.03 -9.28
C ARG A 88 0.28 -10.34 -8.85
N HIS A 89 -0.15 -11.57 -9.02
CA HIS A 89 -1.50 -11.98 -8.64
C HIS A 89 -1.51 -13.33 -7.93
N CYS A 90 -2.50 -13.50 -7.06
CA CYS A 90 -2.86 -14.78 -6.49
C CYS A 90 -3.98 -15.38 -7.34
N TRP A 91 -3.74 -16.52 -7.99
CA TRP A 91 -4.72 -17.21 -8.83
C TRP A 91 -5.93 -17.73 -8.05
N ARG A 92 -5.73 -18.08 -6.76
CA ARG A 92 -6.79 -18.66 -5.92
C ARG A 92 -7.83 -17.63 -5.48
N CYS A 93 -7.41 -16.38 -5.26
CA CYS A 93 -8.29 -15.31 -4.75
C CYS A 93 -8.50 -14.17 -5.74
N CYS A 94 -7.93 -14.26 -6.95
CA CYS A 94 -7.93 -13.20 -7.98
C CYS A 94 -7.47 -11.83 -7.44
N ARG A 95 -6.60 -11.83 -6.42
CA ARG A 95 -6.05 -10.60 -5.82
C ARG A 95 -4.79 -10.19 -6.54
N HIS A 96 -4.67 -8.90 -6.82
CA HIS A 96 -3.51 -8.31 -7.47
C HIS A 96 -2.77 -7.43 -6.47
N GLU A 97 -1.45 -7.43 -6.57
CA GLU A 97 -0.58 -6.46 -5.91
C GLU A 97 0.23 -5.75 -6.98
N SER A 98 0.37 -4.44 -6.84
CA SER A 98 1.29 -3.64 -7.65
C SER A 98 2.37 -2.99 -6.78
N ARG A 99 3.52 -2.72 -7.39
CA ARG A 99 4.60 -1.92 -6.81
C ARG A 99 5.24 -1.06 -7.88
N PRO A 100 5.92 0.05 -7.53
CA PRO A 100 6.76 0.77 -8.48
C PRO A 100 7.79 -0.18 -9.10
N ALA A 101 7.99 -0.09 -10.41
CA ALA A 101 9.01 -0.88 -11.09
C ALA A 101 10.39 -0.48 -10.56
N THR A 102 11.21 -1.46 -10.19
CA THR A 102 12.62 -1.21 -9.92
C THR A 102 13.31 -0.91 -11.25
N HIS A 103 13.53 0.37 -11.56
CA HIS A 103 14.44 0.73 -12.64
C HIS A 103 15.85 0.28 -12.23
N ASN A 104 16.39 -0.74 -12.89
CA ASN A 104 17.84 -0.80 -13.03
C ASN A 104 18.22 0.41 -13.88
N HIS A 105 18.58 1.52 -13.21
CA HIS A 105 19.53 2.47 -13.78
C HIS A 105 20.89 1.79 -13.78
N ASP A 106 21.07 0.78 -14.63
CA ASP A 106 22.41 0.40 -15.07
C ASP A 106 22.85 1.47 -16.05
N GLY A 107 23.71 2.36 -15.57
CA GLY A 107 24.41 3.33 -16.38
C GLY A 107 25.17 2.61 -17.49
N GLY A 108 24.65 2.69 -18.71
CA GLY A 108 25.43 2.42 -19.90
C GLY A 108 26.43 3.55 -20.08
N GLU A 109 27.65 3.31 -19.59
CA GLU A 109 28.85 4.10 -19.85
C GLU A 109 28.99 4.28 -21.37
N LEU A 110 28.95 5.54 -21.82
CA LEU A 110 29.38 5.92 -23.16
C LEU A 110 30.89 5.62 -23.26
N ARG A 111 31.23 4.59 -24.03
CA ARG A 111 32.53 4.45 -24.67
C ARG A 111 32.34 4.00 -26.11
#